data_AF-A0A670KI15-F1
#
_entry.id   AF-A0A670KI15-F1
#
_cell.length_a   1.000
_cell.length_b   1.000
_cell.length_c   1.000
_cell.angle_alpha   90.00
_cell.angle_beta   90.00
_cell.angle_gamma   90.00
#
_symmetry.space_group_name_H-M   'P 1'
#
loop_
_entity.id
_entity.type
_entity.pdbx_description
1 polymer ?
#
loop_
_entity_poly.entity_id
_entity_poly.type
_entity_poly.pdbx_seq_one_letter_code
_entity_poly.pdbx_strand_id
1 'polypeptide(L)'
;MFLVLQVQAGRAFIRAVHSHDSPSLDFRALPALFGPLLPTEGLTGSLVEASPANACLPIEGPPNASSAFIVLIRRYNCSFTTKVLHAQQAGFHAAIIYNVDSQTLVSMVREPDTVHHIRIPAVFTTDVASRILKRLHGKGRQTTDPWGSGGGRENG
;
A
#
# COMPACT_ATOMS: atom_id res chain seq x y z
N MET A 1 5.64 -45.41 -4.75
CA MET A 1 5.04 -44.42 -3.82
C MET A 1 5.31 -43.04 -4.41
N PHE A 2 4.27 -42.31 -4.80
CA PHE A 2 4.43 -40.99 -5.40
C PHE A 2 3.81 -39.96 -4.45
N LEU A 3 4.64 -39.01 -4.01
CA LEU A 3 4.21 -37.85 -3.27
C LEU A 3 4.13 -36.68 -4.24
N VAL A 4 2.97 -36.03 -4.29
CA VAL A 4 2.78 -34.79 -5.03
C VAL A 4 2.46 -33.70 -4.01
N LEU A 5 3.46 -32.87 -3.71
CA LEU A 5 3.28 -31.62 -2.98
C LEU A 5 3.14 -30.49 -4.00
N GLN A 6 2.05 -29.73 -3.93
CA GLN A 6 1.82 -28.55 -4.76
C GLN A 6 1.52 -27.36 -3.86
N VAL A 7 2.27 -26.28 -4.04
CA VAL A 7 1.99 -24.94 -3.50
C VAL A 7 2.03 -23.99 -4.68
N GLN A 8 0.89 -23.49 -5.11
CA GLN A 8 0.81 -22.44 -6.12
C GLN A 8 -0.09 -21.31 -5.62
N ALA A 9 0.54 -20.37 -4.93
CA ALA A 9 0.24 -18.93 -4.89
C ALA A 9 1.06 -18.29 -3.76
N GLY A 10 2.30 -17.90 -4.05
CA GLY A 10 3.19 -17.26 -3.06
C GLY A 10 3.71 -15.88 -3.50
N ARG A 11 3.25 -15.38 -4.64
CA ARG A 11 3.72 -14.12 -5.23
C ARG A 11 2.57 -13.13 -5.25
N ALA A 12 2.66 -12.10 -4.43
CA ALA A 12 1.84 -10.91 -4.59
C ALA A 12 2.64 -9.91 -5.43
N PHE A 13 1.94 -9.09 -6.20
CA PHE A 13 2.53 -7.93 -6.85
C PHE A 13 1.63 -6.73 -6.60
N ILE A 14 2.24 -5.56 -6.48
CA ILE A 14 1.53 -4.28 -6.44
C ILE A 14 1.67 -3.69 -7.84
N ARG A 15 0.54 -3.53 -8.52
CA ARG A 15 0.49 -2.80 -9.79
C ARG A 15 0.11 -1.36 -9.53
N ALA A 16 1.03 -0.44 -9.79
CA ALA A 16 0.76 0.99 -9.74
C ALA A 16 0.36 1.50 -11.13
N VAL A 17 -0.78 2.17 -11.21
CA VAL A 17 -1.29 2.83 -12.41
C VAL A 17 -1.35 4.32 -12.13
N HIS A 18 -0.65 5.13 -12.93
CA HIS A 18 -0.57 6.58 -12.72
C HIS A 18 -1.64 7.34 -13.53
N SER A 19 -1.88 6.92 -14.77
CA SER A 19 -2.96 7.35 -15.67
C SER A 19 -3.20 6.29 -16.76
N HIS A 20 -4.31 6.41 -17.50
CA HIS A 20 -4.69 5.47 -18.56
C HIS A 20 -3.64 5.29 -19.67
N ASP A 21 -2.79 6.31 -19.90
CA ASP A 21 -1.78 6.32 -20.98
C ASP A 21 -0.34 6.14 -20.47
N SER A 22 -0.15 6.00 -19.16
CA SER A 22 1.16 5.76 -18.56
C SER A 22 1.42 4.27 -18.38
N PRO A 23 2.66 3.78 -18.57
CA PRO A 23 2.98 2.39 -18.30
C PRO A 23 2.74 2.06 -16.82
N SER A 24 2.04 0.96 -16.56
CA SER A 24 1.87 0.42 -15.21
C SER A 24 3.20 -0.13 -14.69
N LEU A 25 3.48 0.09 -13.40
CA LEU A 25 4.66 -0.45 -12.73
C LEU A 25 4.28 -1.57 -11.79
N ASP A 26 4.94 -2.73 -11.92
CA ASP A 26 4.71 -3.88 -11.06
C ASP A 26 5.85 -4.00 -10.02
N PHE A 27 5.48 -4.06 -8.73
CA PHE A 27 6.41 -4.25 -7.61
C PHE A 27 6.21 -5.61 -6.97
N ARG A 28 7.31 -6.29 -6.65
CA ARG A 28 7.25 -7.55 -5.91
C ARG A 28 6.74 -7.34 -4.49
N ALA A 29 5.91 -8.26 -4.03
CA ALA A 29 5.40 -8.28 -2.67
C ALA A 29 5.22 -9.71 -2.14
N LEU A 30 5.14 -9.84 -0.81
CA LEU A 30 4.73 -11.08 -0.15
C LEU A 30 3.40 -10.86 0.58
N PRO A 31 2.41 -11.76 0.41
CA PRO A 31 1.18 -11.68 1.19
C PRO A 31 1.44 -11.94 2.67
N ALA A 32 0.62 -11.36 3.53
CA ALA A 32 0.58 -11.72 4.95
C ALA A 32 0.15 -13.19 5.11
N LEU A 33 0.78 -13.89 6.06
CA LEU A 33 0.35 -15.23 6.48
C LEU A 33 -0.72 -15.16 7.58
N PHE A 34 -1.49 -14.07 7.60
CA PHE A 34 -2.59 -13.82 8.51
C PHE A 34 -3.64 -12.92 7.85
N GLY A 35 -4.86 -12.98 8.37
CA GLY A 35 -5.98 -12.27 7.76
C GLY A 35 -6.45 -12.98 6.48
N PRO A 36 -7.34 -12.36 5.71
CA PRO A 36 -7.80 -12.92 4.44
C PRO A 36 -6.72 -12.85 3.36
N LEU A 37 -6.82 -13.75 2.38
CA LEU A 37 -6.05 -13.67 1.16
C LEU A 37 -6.51 -12.50 0.29
N LEU A 38 -5.63 -12.05 -0.61
CA LEU A 38 -6.05 -11.15 -1.68
C LEU A 38 -7.06 -11.85 -2.61
N PRO A 39 -8.06 -11.13 -3.14
CA PRO A 39 -8.93 -11.66 -4.19
C PRO A 39 -8.13 -12.08 -5.42
N THR A 40 -8.60 -13.10 -6.13
CA THR A 40 -7.94 -13.66 -7.34
C THR A 40 -7.81 -12.64 -8.47
N GLU A 41 -8.79 -11.76 -8.58
CA GLU A 41 -8.91 -10.65 -9.51
C GLU A 41 -8.07 -9.43 -9.08
N GLY A 42 -7.51 -9.46 -7.88
CA GLY A 42 -6.79 -8.34 -7.26
C GLY A 42 -7.71 -7.36 -6.53
N LEU A 43 -7.12 -6.49 -5.73
CA LEU A 43 -7.81 -5.41 -5.03
C LEU A 43 -7.31 -4.07 -5.56
N THR A 44 -8.19 -3.31 -6.20
CA THR A 44 -7.90 -1.97 -6.71
C THR A 44 -8.36 -0.93 -5.72
N GLY A 45 -7.51 0.04 -5.40
CA GLY A 45 -7.84 1.13 -4.49
C GLY A 45 -6.82 2.26 -4.53
N SER A 46 -7.20 3.41 -3.99
CA SER A 46 -6.32 4.57 -3.89
C SER A 46 -5.35 4.42 -2.73
N LEU A 47 -4.08 4.75 -2.98
CA LEU A 47 -3.02 4.71 -1.96
C LEU A 47 -3.17 5.88 -0.99
N VAL A 48 -2.99 5.64 0.31
CA VAL A 48 -2.87 6.67 1.36
C VAL A 48 -1.68 6.34 2.24
N GLU A 49 -0.86 7.32 2.59
CA GLU A 49 0.20 7.12 3.58
C GLU A 49 -0.39 7.16 5.00
N ALA A 50 -0.01 6.19 5.84
CA ALA A 50 -0.45 6.18 7.23
C ALA A 50 0.06 7.40 8.01
N SER A 51 -0.76 7.91 8.93
CA SER A 51 -0.37 8.90 9.93
C SER A 51 -0.88 8.47 11.31
N PRO A 52 -0.01 8.10 12.27
CA PRO A 52 1.45 8.01 12.16
C PRO A 52 1.95 6.96 11.14
N ALA A 53 3.08 7.23 10.48
CA ALA A 53 3.61 6.42 9.39
C ALA A 53 3.86 4.94 9.74
N ASN A 54 4.14 4.64 11.01
CA ASN A 54 4.38 3.27 11.47
C ASN A 54 3.10 2.55 11.93
N ALA A 55 1.94 3.23 11.99
CA ALA A 55 0.68 2.68 12.48
C ALA A 55 0.80 1.91 13.80
N CYS A 56 1.70 2.30 14.69
CA CYS A 56 1.81 1.70 16.02
C CYS A 56 0.83 2.31 17.03
N LEU A 57 0.23 3.43 16.67
CA LEU A 57 -0.94 4.03 17.31
C LEU A 57 -2.09 4.05 16.30
N PRO A 58 -3.34 4.27 16.75
CA PRO A 58 -4.47 4.49 15.85
C PRO A 58 -4.12 5.55 14.79
N ILE A 59 -4.51 5.27 13.54
CA ILE A 59 -4.25 6.14 12.39
C ILE A 59 -5.53 6.79 11.89
N GLU A 60 -5.38 7.91 11.18
CA GLU A 60 -6.49 8.55 10.48
C GLU A 60 -7.05 7.63 9.37
N GLY A 61 -8.37 7.68 9.19
CA GLY A 61 -9.08 6.94 8.14
C GLY A 61 -8.90 7.56 6.75
N PRO A 62 -9.36 6.88 5.69
CA PRO A 62 -9.29 7.41 4.34
C PRO A 62 -10.18 8.67 4.17
N PRO A 63 -9.86 9.54 3.19
CA PRO A 63 -10.56 10.82 3.00
C PRO A 63 -12.02 10.67 2.55
N ASN A 64 -12.40 9.52 1.98
CA ASN A 64 -13.80 9.19 1.71
C ASN A 64 -14.03 7.67 1.91
N ALA A 65 -15.28 7.29 2.19
CA ALA A 65 -15.65 5.88 2.40
C ALA A 65 -16.22 5.20 1.14
N SER A 66 -16.44 5.96 0.06
CA SER A 66 -17.12 5.49 -1.15
C SER A 66 -16.21 4.71 -2.12
N SER A 67 -14.91 4.62 -1.81
CA SER A 67 -13.91 3.96 -2.64
C SER A 67 -13.00 3.08 -1.78
N ALA A 68 -12.43 2.05 -2.39
CA ALA A 68 -11.43 1.22 -1.71
C ALA A 68 -10.14 2.03 -1.53
N PHE A 69 -9.64 2.09 -0.29
CA PHE A 69 -8.35 2.69 0.04
C PHE A 69 -7.39 1.65 0.59
N ILE A 70 -6.14 1.79 0.17
CA ILE A 70 -5.04 0.93 0.58
C ILE A 70 -4.02 1.80 1.32
N VAL A 71 -3.73 1.46 2.57
CA VAL A 71 -2.78 2.24 3.36
C VAL A 71 -1.35 1.74 3.19
N LEU A 72 -0.40 2.67 3.06
CA LEU A 72 1.04 2.41 3.05
C LEU A 72 1.62 2.67 4.45
N ILE A 73 2.21 1.63 5.06
CA ILE A 73 2.70 1.64 6.45
C ILE A 73 4.19 1.31 6.49
N ARG A 74 4.95 2.11 7.25
CA ARG A 74 6.38 1.89 7.50
C ARG A 74 6.62 0.72 8.44
N ARG A 75 7.59 -0.14 8.12
CA ARG A 75 8.09 -1.20 9.00
C ARG A 75 8.73 -0.66 10.30
N TYR A 76 8.80 -1.54 11.30
CA TYR A 76 9.43 -1.39 12.64
C TYR A 76 8.53 -0.77 13.71
N ASN A 77 9.05 -0.69 14.95
CA ASN A 77 8.41 -0.19 16.18
C ASN A 77 7.32 -1.06 16.81
N CYS A 78 6.50 -1.76 16.02
CA CYS A 78 5.46 -2.67 16.51
C CYS A 78 5.28 -3.85 15.53
N SER A 79 4.50 -4.85 15.95
CA SER A 79 4.20 -6.04 15.15
C SER A 79 3.49 -5.73 13.83
N PHE A 80 3.57 -6.66 12.88
CA PHE A 80 2.80 -6.55 11.64
C PHE A 80 1.29 -6.62 11.92
N THR A 81 0.87 -7.49 12.85
CA THR A 81 -0.54 -7.64 13.23
C THR A 81 -1.11 -6.34 13.79
N THR A 82 -0.38 -5.63 14.67
CA THR A 82 -0.82 -4.33 15.22
C THR A 82 -1.00 -3.28 14.12
N LYS A 83 -0.06 -3.20 13.18
CA LYS A 83 -0.13 -2.26 12.04
C LYS A 83 -1.39 -2.47 11.21
N VAL A 84 -1.67 -3.71 10.84
CA VAL A 84 -2.83 -4.06 10.02
C VAL A 84 -4.13 -3.91 10.82
N LEU A 85 -4.11 -4.15 12.13
CA LEU A 85 -5.25 -3.91 13.01
C LEU A 85 -5.64 -2.42 13.06
N HIS A 86 -4.67 -1.52 13.24
CA HIS A 86 -4.97 -0.08 13.24
C HIS A 86 -5.48 0.40 11.86
N ALA A 87 -4.93 -0.14 10.77
CA ALA A 87 -5.45 0.12 9.42
C ALA A 87 -6.92 -0.34 9.26
N GLN A 88 -7.23 -1.54 9.74
CA GLN A 88 -8.58 -2.07 9.74
C GLN A 88 -9.54 -1.21 10.56
N GLN A 89 -9.13 -0.81 11.77
CA GLN A 89 -9.94 0.03 12.65
C GLN A 89 -10.19 1.42 12.06
N ALA A 90 -9.24 1.94 11.27
CA ALA A 90 -9.36 3.20 10.55
C ALA A 90 -10.23 3.10 9.27
N GLY A 91 -10.66 1.89 8.87
CA GLY A 91 -11.55 1.68 7.72
C GLY A 91 -10.84 1.50 6.37
N PHE A 92 -9.54 1.18 6.36
CA PHE A 92 -8.85 0.80 5.13
C PHE A 92 -9.27 -0.59 4.65
N HIS A 93 -9.17 -0.83 3.34
CA HIS A 93 -9.57 -2.09 2.72
C HIS A 93 -8.40 -3.07 2.56
N ALA A 94 -7.17 -2.56 2.56
CA ALA A 94 -5.95 -3.36 2.55
C ALA A 94 -4.78 -2.56 3.12
N ALA A 95 -3.71 -3.25 3.52
CA ALA A 95 -2.48 -2.63 3.99
C ALA A 95 -1.26 -3.08 3.18
N ILE A 96 -0.39 -2.14 2.82
CA ILE A 96 0.94 -2.38 2.27
C ILE A 96 1.95 -1.97 3.33
N ILE A 97 2.72 -2.93 3.85
CA ILE A 97 3.84 -2.65 4.77
C ILE A 97 5.13 -2.62 3.95
N TYR A 98 5.90 -1.55 4.04
CA TYR A 98 7.16 -1.44 3.32
C TYR A 98 8.38 -1.51 4.23
N ASN A 99 9.42 -2.19 3.76
CA ASN A 99 10.71 -2.24 4.44
C ASN A 99 11.39 -0.86 4.42
N VAL A 100 12.31 -0.61 5.36
CA VAL A 100 13.06 0.66 5.43
C VAL A 100 14.52 0.35 5.17
N ASP A 101 15.15 1.12 4.29
CA ASP A 101 16.57 0.99 3.91
C ASP A 101 16.96 -0.42 3.46
N SER A 102 16.01 -1.19 2.94
CA SER A 102 16.22 -2.59 2.54
C SER A 102 15.28 -3.01 1.42
N GLN A 103 15.79 -3.83 0.50
CA GLN A 103 15.01 -4.44 -0.58
C GLN A 103 14.59 -5.88 -0.30
N THR A 104 14.92 -6.39 0.89
CA THR A 104 14.55 -7.75 1.30
C THR A 104 13.06 -7.80 1.60
N LEU A 105 12.38 -8.79 1.04
CA LEU A 105 11.00 -9.11 1.40
C LEU A 105 11.00 -9.99 2.64
N VAL A 106 10.07 -9.73 3.56
CA VAL A 106 9.95 -10.45 4.83
C VAL A 106 8.57 -11.08 4.90
N SER A 107 8.52 -12.34 5.33
CA SER A 107 7.25 -13.01 5.60
C SER A 107 6.60 -12.41 6.84
N MET A 108 5.37 -11.94 6.69
CA MET A 108 4.60 -11.40 7.80
C MET A 108 3.81 -12.53 8.45
N VAL A 109 4.25 -12.95 9.63
CA VAL A 109 3.60 -13.99 10.45
C VAL A 109 2.89 -13.34 11.63
N ARG A 110 1.81 -13.97 12.09
CA ARG A 110 1.08 -13.54 13.29
C ARG A 110 1.87 -13.90 14.54
N GLU A 111 1.92 -12.99 15.51
CA GLU A 111 2.46 -13.27 16.83
C GLU A 111 1.52 -14.20 17.63
N PRO A 112 2.03 -15.24 18.32
CA PRO A 112 1.21 -16.27 18.97
C PRO A 112 0.12 -15.74 19.91
N ASP A 113 0.40 -14.68 20.66
CA ASP A 113 -0.49 -14.16 21.70
C ASP A 113 -1.48 -13.09 21.20
N THR A 114 -1.54 -12.84 19.88
CA THR A 114 -2.47 -11.86 19.32
C THR A 114 -3.84 -12.47 18.99
N VAL A 115 -4.83 -12.19 19.85
CA VAL A 115 -6.24 -12.65 19.71
C VAL A 115 -7.02 -11.81 18.68
N HIS A 116 -6.44 -10.75 18.13
CA HIS A 116 -7.15 -9.85 17.23
C HIS A 116 -7.49 -10.51 15.88
N HIS A 117 -8.74 -10.34 15.47
CA HIS A 117 -9.24 -10.87 14.20
C HIS A 117 -9.00 -9.84 13.08
N ILE A 118 -7.98 -10.12 12.26
CA ILE A 118 -7.64 -9.35 11.06
C ILE A 118 -8.56 -9.78 9.90
N ARG A 119 -9.21 -8.81 9.28
CA ARG A 119 -10.27 -8.92 8.26
C ARG A 119 -9.92 -8.23 6.94
N ILE A 120 -8.77 -7.56 6.86
CA ILE A 120 -8.29 -6.92 5.63
C ILE A 120 -7.01 -7.63 5.16
N PRO A 121 -6.83 -7.83 3.84
CA PRO A 121 -5.60 -8.41 3.31
C PRO A 121 -4.43 -7.43 3.50
N ALA A 122 -3.23 -7.98 3.62
CA ALA A 122 -2.01 -7.19 3.69
C ALA A 122 -0.86 -7.79 2.89
N VAL A 123 0.03 -6.95 2.40
CA VAL A 123 1.25 -7.35 1.67
C VAL A 123 2.47 -6.60 2.19
N PHE A 124 3.64 -7.24 2.05
CA PHE A 124 4.93 -6.67 2.37
C PHE A 124 5.71 -6.35 1.10
N THR A 125 6.31 -5.16 1.01
CA THR A 125 7.10 -4.73 -0.15
C THR A 125 8.43 -4.06 0.24
N THR A 126 9.20 -3.67 -0.77
CA THR A 126 10.55 -3.13 -0.60
C THR A 126 10.55 -1.62 -0.34
N ASP A 127 11.68 -1.11 0.16
CA ASP A 127 11.86 0.34 0.33
C ASP A 127 11.75 1.10 -1.01
N VAL A 128 12.36 0.60 -2.09
CA VAL A 128 12.29 1.25 -3.41
C VAL A 128 10.84 1.33 -3.92
N ALA A 129 10.08 0.24 -3.78
CA ALA A 129 8.68 0.22 -4.18
C ALA A 129 7.90 1.31 -3.45
N SER A 130 8.10 1.45 -2.13
CA SER A 130 7.45 2.49 -1.34
C SER A 130 7.76 3.90 -1.84
N ARG A 131 9.03 4.21 -2.13
CA ARG A 131 9.44 5.54 -2.60
C ARG A 131 8.80 5.90 -3.93
N ILE A 132 8.67 4.92 -4.83
CA ILE A 132 8.01 5.13 -6.11
C ILE A 132 6.50 5.31 -5.90
N LEU A 133 5.85 4.44 -5.12
CA LEU A 133 4.42 4.54 -4.78
C LEU A 133 4.06 5.90 -4.19
N LYS A 134 4.86 6.43 -3.25
CA LYS A 134 4.68 7.76 -2.66
C LYS A 134 4.77 8.88 -3.69
N ARG A 135 5.73 8.80 -4.62
CA ARG A 135 5.89 9.79 -5.71
C ARG A 135 4.72 9.78 -6.68
N LEU A 136 4.21 8.59 -7.01
CA LEU A 136 3.04 8.44 -7.89
C LEU A 136 1.78 9.01 -7.22
N HIS A 137 1.62 8.81 -5.91
CA HIS A 137 0.53 9.41 -5.13
C HIS A 137 0.65 10.95 -5.03
N GLY A 138 1.84 11.48 -4.72
CA GLY A 138 2.05 12.91 -4.52
C GLY A 138 1.88 13.78 -5.78
N LYS A 139 2.00 13.21 -6.98
CA LYS A 139 1.78 13.93 -8.25
C LYS A 139 0.29 14.16 -8.60
N GLY A 140 -0.65 13.47 -7.94
CA GLY A 140 -2.09 13.71 -8.11
C GLY A 140 -2.60 15.00 -7.45
N ARG A 141 -1.70 15.77 -6.82
CA ARG A 141 -2.01 17.05 -6.15
C ARG A 141 -1.47 18.26 -6.93
N GLN A 142 -1.24 18.11 -8.23
CA GLN A 142 -1.01 19.24 -9.15
C GLN A 142 -2.28 19.52 -9.95
N THR A 143 -3.22 20.22 -9.32
CA THR A 143 -4.21 21.05 -10.03
C THR A 143 -4.41 22.32 -9.23
N THR A 144 -3.70 23.37 -9.64
CA THR A 144 -4.21 24.64 -10.19
C THR A 144 -3.10 25.67 -10.03
N ASP A 145 -2.35 25.94 -11.10
CA ASP A 145 -1.64 27.20 -11.23
C ASP A 145 -2.71 28.31 -11.33
N PRO A 146 -2.76 29.31 -10.44
CA PRO A 146 -3.66 30.43 -10.60
C PRO A 146 -2.89 31.64 -11.13
N TRP A 147 -2.07 31.48 -12.18
CA TRP A 147 -1.79 32.55 -13.18
C TRP A 147 -0.93 32.02 -14.32
N GLY A 148 -1.53 31.86 -15.50
CA GLY A 148 -0.82 31.49 -16.72
C GLY A 148 -1.57 31.99 -17.94
N SER A 149 -1.49 33.30 -18.21
CA SER A 149 -1.77 33.97 -19.50
C SER A 149 -1.33 35.45 -19.36
N GLY A 150 -0.63 36.09 -20.28
CA GLY A 150 -0.27 35.72 -21.63
C GLY A 150 0.83 36.62 -22.20
N GLY A 151 1.26 36.31 -23.41
CA GLY A 151 2.17 37.14 -24.18
C GLY A 151 1.54 38.48 -24.56
N GLY A 152 2.38 39.51 -24.63
CA GLY A 152 2.07 40.82 -25.17
C GLY A 152 3.34 41.46 -25.70
N ARG A 153 3.39 41.68 -27.02
CA ARG A 153 4.34 42.58 -27.68
C ARG A 153 4.03 44.02 -27.23
N GLU A 154 5.04 44.82 -26.92
CA GLU A 154 4.98 46.27 -27.08
C GLU A 154 6.26 46.75 -27.75
N ASN A 155 6.10 47.15 -29.02
CA ASN A 155 6.95 48.12 -29.70
C ASN A 155 6.39 49.51 -29.35
N GLY A 156 7.28 50.45 -29.06
CA GLY A 156 6.98 51.87 -28.87
C GLY A 156 8.22 52.63 -28.45
#